data_AF-A0A1G5CL46-F1
#
_entry.id   AF-A0A1G5CL46-F1
#
_cell.length_a   1.000
_cell.length_b   1.000
_cell.length_c   1.000
_cell.angle_alpha   90.00
_cell.angle_beta   90.00
_cell.angle_gamma   90.00
#
_symmetry.space_group_name_H-M   'P 1'
#
loop_
_entity.id
_entity.type
_entity.pdbx_description
1 polymer ?
#
loop_
_entity_poly.entity_id
_entity_poly.type
_entity_poly.pdbx_seq_one_letter_code
_entity_poly.pdbx_strand_id
1 'polypeptide(L)'
;MMNVKEFISKLKDAQAHETYYVMGCFGALISEKNIKRYTTNNNYNIQHAAQIRSGAMGKFGFDCVCLIKGILWGWNGNKNATYGGATYTSNGVPDIGADQMIQKCKDVSTDFSNIIPGEAVWLPGHIGVYIGDGLVIECTPKWENKVQITALGNIGAKAGYNARTWQKHGKLPYVQYAENAAPATTGEKAIWDYLVSLIGNKYGAAGLMGNLYAESGLRSNNLQNTYERSLGMSDEQYTQAVDSGAYTNFVKDAAGYGLAQWTYWSRKQNLLNHAKAAGASIGDLNMQLNFLGLELKGYPGVMRALQSASSVREASDAVLTGYERPKDQSEAVKAKRASFGQVYFDKYVGGAPIAPATPAKVKASEAAQLMDKDMAGTYTATADLHLRDGAGTDKKSLVVMPKGTRVQNYGYYTRVGSTRWLYIQFTLNGVQYTGFSSGEYLRR
;
A
#
# COMPACT_ATOMS: atom_id res chain seq x y z
N MET A 1 11.39 14.63 -20.15
CA MET A 1 10.54 14.57 -18.95
C MET A 1 11.23 13.64 -17.96
N MET A 2 11.35 14.02 -16.69
CA MET A 2 12.12 13.25 -15.70
C MET A 2 11.34 12.00 -15.27
N ASN A 3 11.97 10.83 -15.16
CA ASN A 3 11.30 9.62 -14.65
C ASN A 3 10.99 9.77 -13.16
N VAL A 4 9.84 9.27 -12.70
CA VAL A 4 9.43 9.31 -11.29
C VAL A 4 10.48 8.74 -10.31
N LYS A 5 11.21 7.69 -10.68
CA LYS A 5 12.29 7.13 -9.85
C LYS A 5 13.44 8.13 -9.69
N GLU A 6 13.82 8.80 -10.78
CA GLU A 6 14.85 9.85 -10.78
C GLU A 6 14.38 11.07 -9.97
N PHE A 7 13.12 11.47 -10.13
CA PHE A 7 12.52 12.58 -9.40
C PHE A 7 12.57 12.36 -7.88
N ILE A 8 12.14 11.18 -7.41
CA ILE A 8 12.21 10.82 -5.99
C ILE A 8 13.67 10.76 -5.51
N SER A 9 14.58 10.20 -6.31
CA SER A 9 16.00 10.14 -5.96
C SER A 9 16.57 11.54 -5.75
N LYS A 10 16.25 12.49 -6.63
CA LYS A 10 16.70 13.89 -6.52
C LYS A 10 16.07 14.64 -5.34
N LEU A 11 14.82 14.33 -4.99
CA LEU A 11 14.20 14.87 -3.77
C LEU A 11 14.92 14.36 -2.50
N LYS A 12 15.26 13.07 -2.46
CA LYS A 12 16.05 12.48 -1.37
C LYS A 12 17.45 13.08 -1.29
N ASP A 13 18.08 13.30 -2.43
CA ASP A 13 19.38 13.98 -2.52
C ASP A 13 19.30 15.41 -1.95
N ALA A 14 18.32 16.21 -2.37
CA ALA A 14 18.09 17.53 -1.80
C ALA A 14 17.82 17.51 -0.29
N GLN A 15 17.12 16.49 0.20
CA GLN A 15 16.89 16.29 1.64
C GLN A 15 18.17 15.94 2.41
N ALA A 16 19.10 15.20 1.80
CA ALA A 16 20.39 14.85 2.40
C ALA A 16 21.38 16.02 2.46
N HIS A 17 21.19 17.05 1.63
CA HIS A 17 21.96 18.28 1.68
C HIS A 17 21.58 19.20 2.84
N GLU A 18 22.52 20.04 3.26
CA GLU A 18 22.23 21.15 4.15
C GLU A 18 21.33 22.17 3.42
N THR A 19 20.06 22.19 3.81
CA THR A 19 19.04 23.06 3.23
C THR A 19 18.43 23.99 4.27
N TYR A 20 17.78 25.05 3.80
CA TYR A 20 17.04 25.98 4.64
C TYR A 20 15.78 26.49 3.92
N TYR A 21 14.70 26.73 4.66
CA TYR A 21 13.49 27.29 4.08
C TYR A 21 13.67 28.78 3.76
N VAL A 22 13.56 29.13 2.49
CA VAL A 22 13.66 30.50 1.97
C VAL A 22 12.60 30.69 0.89
N MET A 23 11.58 31.50 1.15
CA MET A 23 10.47 31.70 0.22
C MET A 23 10.95 32.29 -1.11
N GLY A 24 10.56 31.65 -2.21
CA GLY A 24 10.98 31.97 -3.59
C GLY A 24 12.38 31.52 -3.97
N CYS A 25 13.09 30.75 -3.15
CA CYS A 25 14.38 30.15 -3.52
C CYS A 25 14.18 28.74 -4.08
N PHE A 26 14.83 28.41 -5.19
CA PHE A 26 14.73 27.10 -5.87
C PHE A 26 16.08 26.36 -5.94
N GLY A 27 16.86 26.45 -4.85
CA GLY A 27 18.10 25.68 -4.70
C GLY A 27 19.39 26.48 -4.83
N ALA A 28 19.35 27.82 -4.69
CA ALA A 28 20.58 28.62 -4.60
C ALA A 28 21.32 28.32 -3.29
N LEU A 29 22.64 28.21 -3.36
CA LEU A 29 23.49 28.29 -2.18
C LEU A 29 23.40 29.72 -1.63
N ILE A 30 22.90 29.87 -0.41
CA ILE A 30 22.74 31.19 0.22
C ILE A 30 24.11 31.71 0.61
N SER A 31 24.41 32.93 0.17
CA SER A 31 25.68 33.62 0.37
C SER A 31 25.42 35.10 0.64
N GLU A 32 26.44 35.81 1.13
CA GLU A 32 26.37 37.27 1.31
C GLU A 32 25.91 38.01 0.05
N LYS A 33 26.25 37.48 -1.14
CA LYS A 33 25.90 38.06 -2.44
C LYS A 33 24.39 38.03 -2.72
N ASN A 34 23.67 36.99 -2.29
CA ASN A 34 22.27 36.78 -2.65
C ASN A 34 21.30 36.88 -1.46
N ILE A 35 21.79 36.86 -0.21
CA ILE A 35 20.94 36.82 0.97
C ILE A 35 20.09 38.08 1.12
N LYS A 36 20.62 39.25 0.72
CA LYS A 36 19.85 40.51 0.70
C LYS A 36 18.61 40.36 -0.15
N ARG A 37 18.75 39.87 -1.40
CA ARG A 37 17.64 39.63 -2.32
C ARG A 37 16.56 38.76 -1.68
N TYR A 38 16.96 37.64 -1.07
CA TYR A 38 15.98 36.73 -0.47
C TYR A 38 15.36 37.27 0.82
N THR A 39 16.03 38.13 1.58
CA THR A 39 15.45 38.71 2.81
C THR A 39 14.55 39.92 2.56
N THR A 40 14.37 40.35 1.31
CA THR A 40 13.55 41.52 0.95
C THR A 40 12.53 41.25 -0.16
N ASN A 41 12.48 40.04 -0.72
CA ASN A 41 11.66 39.73 -1.90
C ASN A 41 10.19 39.42 -1.60
N ASN A 42 9.85 39.03 -0.37
CA ASN A 42 8.47 38.75 0.03
C ASN A 42 8.27 38.97 1.53
N ASN A 43 7.01 39.14 1.93
CA ASN A 43 6.62 39.47 3.31
C ASN A 43 7.08 38.43 4.33
N TYR A 44 6.99 37.14 4.01
CA TYR A 44 7.46 36.09 4.92
C TYR A 44 8.95 36.24 5.19
N ASN A 45 9.77 36.34 4.14
CA ASN A 45 11.22 36.47 4.31
C ASN A 45 11.63 37.80 4.98
N ILE A 46 10.89 38.89 4.76
CA ILE A 46 11.12 40.17 5.45
C ILE A 46 10.92 39.99 6.96
N GLN A 47 9.83 39.35 7.37
CA GLN A 47 9.53 39.08 8.78
C GLN A 47 10.55 38.12 9.42
N HIS A 48 11.12 37.21 8.64
CA HIS A 48 12.08 36.21 9.11
C HIS A 48 13.53 36.53 8.71
N ALA A 49 13.82 37.79 8.33
CA ALA A 49 15.10 38.17 7.73
C ALA A 49 16.30 37.88 8.63
N ALA A 50 16.18 38.14 9.94
CA ALA A 50 17.25 37.87 10.90
C ALA A 50 17.56 36.36 11.00
N GLN A 51 16.53 35.52 11.04
CA GLN A 51 16.68 34.06 11.10
C GLN A 51 17.24 33.48 9.80
N ILE A 52 16.82 34.01 8.64
CA ILE A 52 17.38 33.60 7.35
C ILE A 52 18.87 33.99 7.27
N ARG A 53 19.23 35.20 7.74
CA ARG A 53 20.63 35.67 7.75
C ARG A 53 21.55 34.80 8.58
N SER A 54 21.10 34.33 9.74
CA SER A 54 21.90 33.46 10.61
C SER A 54 21.87 31.99 10.19
N GLY A 55 20.70 31.48 9.79
CA GLY A 55 20.48 30.04 9.64
C GLY A 55 20.75 29.48 8.24
N ALA A 56 20.62 30.30 7.19
CA ALA A 56 20.65 29.83 5.81
C ALA A 56 22.04 29.94 5.15
N MET A 57 22.95 30.75 5.69
CA MET A 57 24.27 30.99 5.09
C MET A 57 25.03 29.68 4.82
N GLY A 58 25.52 29.50 3.59
CA GLY A 58 26.22 28.29 3.17
C GLY A 58 25.33 27.06 2.89
N LYS A 59 24.00 27.21 2.99
CA LYS A 59 23.01 26.13 2.74
C LYS A 59 22.23 26.38 1.47
N PHE A 60 21.66 25.33 0.90
CA PHE A 60 20.74 25.47 -0.24
C PHE A 60 19.37 25.97 0.22
N GLY A 61 18.89 27.08 -0.35
CA GLY A 61 17.58 27.63 -0.03
C GLY A 61 16.47 27.01 -0.88
N PHE A 62 15.36 26.62 -0.26
CA PHE A 62 14.16 26.14 -0.92
C PHE A 62 12.89 26.67 -0.26
N ASP A 63 11.80 26.79 -0.99
CA ASP A 63 10.45 26.69 -0.41
C ASP A 63 9.73 25.43 -0.92
N CYS A 64 8.47 25.22 -0.50
CA CYS A 64 7.75 23.98 -0.77
C CYS A 64 7.62 23.68 -2.27
N VAL A 65 7.09 24.62 -3.06
CA VAL A 65 6.90 24.44 -4.51
C VAL A 65 8.22 24.64 -5.27
N CYS A 66 9.11 25.49 -4.79
CA CYS A 66 10.41 25.74 -5.42
C CYS A 66 11.40 24.58 -5.22
N LEU A 67 11.21 23.71 -4.22
CA LEU A 67 11.88 22.41 -4.16
C LEU A 67 11.49 21.56 -5.38
N ILE A 68 10.19 21.38 -5.61
CA ILE A 68 9.68 20.60 -6.75
C ILE A 68 10.16 21.20 -8.08
N LYS A 69 9.96 22.51 -8.27
CA LYS A 69 10.39 23.22 -9.48
C LYS A 69 11.91 23.15 -9.66
N GLY A 70 12.70 23.39 -8.60
CA GLY A 70 14.16 23.33 -8.65
C GLY A 70 14.67 21.99 -9.16
N ILE A 71 14.16 20.88 -8.59
CA ILE A 71 14.50 19.52 -9.06
C ILE A 71 14.13 19.35 -10.53
N LEU A 72 12.90 19.69 -10.91
CA LEU A 72 12.42 19.53 -12.29
C LEU A 72 13.13 20.48 -13.27
N TRP A 73 13.69 21.58 -12.79
CA TRP A 73 14.54 22.52 -13.53
C TRP A 73 16.02 22.11 -13.58
N GLY A 74 16.35 20.91 -13.11
CA GLY A 74 17.68 20.33 -13.27
C GLY A 74 18.63 20.56 -12.09
N TRP A 75 18.13 20.96 -10.92
CA TRP A 75 18.95 21.01 -9.70
C TRP A 75 19.71 19.69 -9.46
N ASN A 76 20.96 19.81 -9.01
CA ASN A 76 21.88 18.69 -8.79
C ASN A 76 22.86 18.90 -7.62
N GLY A 77 22.58 19.85 -6.71
CA GLY A 77 23.40 20.06 -5.52
C GLY A 77 24.78 20.69 -5.78
N ASN A 78 25.06 21.18 -6.99
CA ASN A 78 26.36 21.77 -7.29
C ASN A 78 26.51 23.15 -6.61
N LYS A 79 27.31 23.20 -5.54
CA LYS A 79 27.60 24.43 -4.77
C LYS A 79 28.22 25.56 -5.59
N ASN A 80 28.87 25.25 -6.71
CA ASN A 80 29.53 26.22 -7.58
C ASN A 80 28.64 26.69 -8.73
N ALA A 81 27.50 26.06 -8.94
CA ALA A 81 26.55 26.43 -9.98
C ALA A 81 25.48 27.38 -9.44
N THR A 82 25.08 28.34 -10.29
CA THR A 82 23.92 29.18 -10.03
C THR A 82 22.68 28.31 -9.77
N TYR A 83 21.93 28.61 -8.72
CA TYR A 83 20.76 27.83 -8.29
C TYR A 83 21.03 26.33 -8.09
N GLY A 84 22.25 25.94 -7.69
CA GLY A 84 22.57 24.53 -7.44
C GLY A 84 22.45 23.64 -8.68
N GLY A 85 22.61 24.25 -9.87
CA GLY A 85 22.47 23.58 -11.17
C GLY A 85 21.11 23.76 -11.85
N ALA A 86 20.11 24.29 -11.16
CA ALA A 86 18.78 24.50 -11.75
C ALA A 86 18.77 25.63 -12.79
N THR A 87 18.10 25.40 -13.92
CA THR A 87 17.86 26.40 -14.97
C THR A 87 16.42 26.86 -14.89
N TYR A 88 16.21 28.14 -14.56
CA TYR A 88 14.89 28.75 -14.38
C TYR A 88 13.96 28.47 -15.58
N THR A 89 12.73 28.03 -15.32
CA THR A 89 11.70 27.75 -16.33
C THR A 89 12.12 26.76 -17.43
N SER A 90 12.99 25.80 -17.10
CA SER A 90 13.42 24.75 -18.04
C SER A 90 12.51 23.51 -18.01
N ASN A 91 12.76 22.55 -18.91
CA ASN A 91 12.09 21.25 -18.97
C ASN A 91 10.55 21.29 -19.10
N GLY A 92 10.01 22.40 -19.61
CA GLY A 92 8.57 22.61 -19.77
C GLY A 92 7.81 22.83 -18.46
N VAL A 93 8.52 23.10 -17.35
CA VAL A 93 7.91 23.32 -16.03
C VAL A 93 7.74 24.82 -15.77
N PRO A 94 6.50 25.32 -15.59
CA PRO A 94 6.24 26.74 -15.43
C PRO A 94 6.58 27.24 -14.02
N ASP A 95 6.79 28.55 -13.90
CA ASP A 95 6.92 29.20 -12.60
C ASP A 95 5.53 29.50 -12.00
N ILE A 96 5.07 28.59 -11.16
CA ILE A 96 3.75 28.66 -10.51
C ILE A 96 3.83 28.36 -9.00
N GLY A 97 2.83 28.82 -8.25
CA GLY A 97 2.69 28.57 -6.82
C GLY A 97 2.13 27.17 -6.50
N ALA A 98 2.13 26.79 -5.21
CA ALA A 98 1.64 25.50 -4.74
C ALA A 98 0.19 25.20 -5.17
N ASP A 99 -0.71 26.18 -5.01
CA ASP A 99 -2.14 26.05 -5.34
C ASP A 99 -2.39 25.91 -6.84
N GLN A 100 -1.56 26.58 -7.65
CA GLN A 100 -1.59 26.43 -9.09
C GLN A 100 -0.99 25.08 -9.53
N MET A 101 0.05 24.60 -8.84
CA MET A 101 0.70 23.32 -9.16
C MET A 101 -0.25 22.14 -8.99
N ILE A 102 -1.03 22.09 -7.91
CA ILE A 102 -2.03 21.02 -7.73
C ILE A 102 -3.14 21.07 -8.80
N GLN A 103 -3.52 22.26 -9.27
CA GLN A 103 -4.49 22.41 -10.37
C GLN A 103 -3.95 21.91 -11.71
N LYS A 104 -2.62 21.84 -11.89
CA LYS A 104 -1.97 21.27 -13.07
C LYS A 104 -1.76 19.75 -12.96
N CYS A 105 -1.91 19.18 -11.76
CA CYS A 105 -1.74 17.75 -11.57
C CYS A 105 -2.82 16.96 -12.31
N LYS A 106 -2.45 15.76 -12.77
CA LYS A 106 -3.38 14.76 -13.33
C LYS A 106 -3.89 13.87 -12.21
N ASP A 107 -5.04 13.25 -12.42
CA ASP A 107 -5.64 12.27 -11.49
C ASP A 107 -5.79 12.82 -10.05
N VAL A 108 -6.17 14.09 -9.92
CA VAL A 108 -6.29 14.75 -8.62
C VAL A 108 -7.38 14.08 -7.79
N SER A 109 -7.03 13.65 -6.58
CA SER A 109 -7.91 12.90 -5.68
C SER A 109 -7.82 13.41 -4.25
N THR A 110 -8.91 13.21 -3.49
CA THR A 110 -8.98 13.36 -2.03
C THR A 110 -8.87 12.02 -1.29
N ASP A 111 -8.90 10.90 -2.01
CA ASP A 111 -8.72 9.55 -1.49
C ASP A 111 -7.26 9.11 -1.64
N PHE A 112 -6.55 9.08 -0.51
CA PHE A 112 -5.13 8.75 -0.41
C PHE A 112 -4.85 7.24 -0.38
N SER A 113 -5.86 6.37 -0.44
CA SER A 113 -5.66 4.91 -0.39
C SER A 113 -4.86 4.35 -1.57
N ASN A 114 -4.85 5.06 -2.70
CA ASN A 114 -4.18 4.66 -3.94
C ASN A 114 -3.06 5.62 -4.36
N ILE A 115 -2.61 6.50 -3.46
CA ILE A 115 -1.52 7.45 -3.76
C ILE A 115 -0.23 6.69 -4.10
N ILE A 116 0.48 7.16 -5.13
CA ILE A 116 1.71 6.51 -5.62
C ILE A 116 2.93 7.41 -5.47
N PRO A 117 4.13 6.82 -5.26
CA PRO A 117 5.35 7.59 -5.15
C PRO A 117 5.53 8.55 -6.34
N GLY A 118 5.94 9.77 -6.02
CA GLY A 118 6.13 10.88 -6.95
C GLY A 118 4.90 11.77 -7.16
N GLU A 119 3.73 11.41 -6.64
CA GLU A 119 2.58 12.32 -6.65
C GLU A 119 2.78 13.49 -5.69
N ALA A 120 2.32 14.66 -6.13
CA ALA A 120 2.25 15.83 -5.27
C ALA A 120 1.15 15.64 -4.23
N VAL A 121 1.41 16.05 -3.00
CA VAL A 121 0.42 16.16 -1.92
C VAL A 121 0.26 17.63 -1.55
N TRP A 122 -0.98 18.08 -1.31
CA TRP A 122 -1.29 19.49 -1.25
C TRP A 122 -2.34 19.83 -0.18
N LEU A 123 -2.18 21.00 0.42
CA LEU A 123 -3.19 21.75 1.18
C LEU A 123 -3.02 23.24 0.86
N PRO A 124 -4.02 24.11 1.14
CA PRO A 124 -3.93 25.53 0.75
C PRO A 124 -2.61 26.20 1.12
N GLY A 125 -1.89 26.70 0.11
CA GLY A 125 -0.60 27.37 0.24
C GLY A 125 0.62 26.46 0.41
N HIS A 126 0.47 25.13 0.45
CA HIS A 126 1.59 24.22 0.72
C HIS A 126 1.54 22.93 -0.08
N ILE A 127 2.71 22.44 -0.50
CA ILE A 127 2.85 21.25 -1.33
C ILE A 127 4.06 20.41 -0.92
N GLY A 128 3.96 19.11 -1.07
CA GLY A 128 5.05 18.15 -0.91
C GLY A 128 4.96 17.06 -1.96
N VAL A 129 5.84 16.06 -1.87
CA VAL A 129 5.83 14.91 -2.77
C VAL A 129 5.81 13.63 -1.94
N TYR A 130 4.83 12.75 -2.18
CA TYR A 130 4.80 11.43 -1.59
C TYR A 130 5.92 10.57 -2.17
N ILE A 131 6.72 9.90 -1.34
CA ILE A 131 7.90 9.14 -1.77
C ILE A 131 7.79 7.63 -1.53
N GLY A 132 6.61 7.14 -1.14
CA GLY A 132 6.39 5.75 -0.72
C GLY A 132 6.40 5.57 0.79
N ASP A 133 6.01 4.37 1.25
CA ASP A 133 6.06 3.94 2.66
C ASP A 133 5.39 4.89 3.68
N GLY A 134 4.35 5.62 3.25
CA GLY A 134 3.70 6.61 4.10
C GLY A 134 4.55 7.84 4.39
N LEU A 135 5.52 8.18 3.55
CA LEU A 135 6.44 9.30 3.71
C LEU A 135 6.31 10.34 2.61
N VAL A 136 6.53 11.60 2.98
CA VAL A 136 6.48 12.78 2.12
C VAL A 136 7.77 13.57 2.29
N ILE A 137 8.33 14.07 1.18
CA ILE A 137 9.35 15.12 1.23
C ILE A 137 8.67 16.48 1.03
N GLU A 138 8.90 17.39 1.96
CA GLU A 138 8.42 18.77 1.93
C GLU A 138 9.50 19.75 2.42
N CYS A 139 9.50 20.99 1.92
CA CYS A 139 10.28 22.08 2.50
C CYS A 139 9.36 22.97 3.31
N THR A 140 9.59 23.09 4.62
CA THR A 140 8.70 23.85 5.51
C THR A 140 9.43 24.40 6.75
N PRO A 141 9.03 25.58 7.26
CA PRO A 141 9.50 26.10 8.54
C PRO A 141 8.93 25.37 9.76
N LYS A 142 7.88 24.56 9.58
CA LYS A 142 7.04 24.08 10.69
C LYS A 142 7.78 23.27 11.76
N TRP A 143 8.82 22.50 11.39
CA TRP A 143 9.57 21.67 12.34
C TRP A 143 11.07 21.91 12.26
N GLU A 144 11.69 21.66 11.11
CA GLU A 144 13.17 21.74 10.99
C GLU A 144 13.68 22.89 10.10
N ASN A 145 12.78 23.72 9.57
CA ASN A 145 13.11 24.87 8.72
C ASN A 145 13.98 24.55 7.49
N LYS A 146 13.71 23.41 6.86
CA LYS A 146 14.49 22.85 5.75
C LYS A 146 13.66 21.87 4.91
N VAL A 147 14.31 21.25 3.92
CA VAL A 147 13.77 20.06 3.25
C VAL A 147 13.83 18.88 4.22
N GLN A 148 12.70 18.25 4.48
CA GLN A 148 12.57 17.21 5.50
C GLN A 148 11.60 16.12 5.07
N ILE A 149 11.68 14.98 5.75
CA ILE A 149 10.76 13.85 5.58
C ILE A 149 9.68 13.93 6.65
N THR A 150 8.42 13.85 6.24
CA THR A 150 7.25 13.82 7.12
C THR A 150 6.39 12.59 6.82
N ALA A 151 5.58 12.15 7.79
CA ALA A 151 4.60 11.10 7.58
C ALA A 151 3.38 11.66 6.82
N LEU A 152 2.89 10.86 5.86
CA LEU A 152 1.60 11.06 5.20
C LEU A 152 0.47 10.73 6.19
N GLY A 153 0.03 11.74 6.95
CA GLY A 153 -0.96 11.56 8.01
C GLY A 153 -2.30 10.99 7.53
N ASN A 154 -2.61 11.12 6.24
CA ASN A 154 -3.81 10.57 5.61
C ASN A 154 -3.92 9.04 5.70
N ILE A 155 -2.79 8.32 5.77
CA ILE A 155 -2.76 6.85 5.85
C ILE A 155 -2.21 6.34 7.19
N GLY A 156 -2.15 7.21 8.20
CA GLY A 156 -1.67 6.90 9.54
C GLY A 156 -0.37 7.61 9.91
N ALA A 157 -0.09 7.65 11.21
CA ALA A 157 1.18 8.17 11.71
C ALA A 157 2.31 7.16 11.48
N LYS A 158 3.53 7.65 11.28
CA LYS A 158 4.74 6.82 11.21
C LYS A 158 5.69 7.23 12.33
N ALA A 159 6.07 6.28 13.18
CA ALA A 159 6.97 6.51 14.29
C ALA A 159 8.28 7.17 13.81
N GLY A 160 8.75 8.18 14.54
CA GLY A 160 9.96 8.94 14.21
C GLY A 160 9.77 10.08 13.21
N TYR A 161 8.57 10.29 12.68
CA TYR A 161 8.29 11.36 11.71
C TYR A 161 7.17 12.28 12.18
N ASN A 162 7.38 13.58 11.99
CA ASN A 162 6.29 14.56 12.10
C ASN A 162 5.23 14.24 11.04
N ALA A 163 3.95 14.26 11.42
CA ALA A 163 2.86 13.95 10.51
C ALA A 163 2.17 15.19 9.95
N ARG A 164 1.78 15.13 8.68
CA ARG A 164 0.88 16.11 8.06
C ARG A 164 -0.24 15.40 7.31
N THR A 165 -1.47 15.83 7.56
CA THR A 165 -2.63 15.44 6.76
C THR A 165 -2.82 16.46 5.64
N TRP A 166 -2.92 15.96 4.41
CA TRP A 166 -3.06 16.73 3.19
C TRP A 166 -4.50 16.66 2.68
N GLN A 167 -4.92 17.64 1.87
CA GLN A 167 -6.28 17.70 1.36
C GLN A 167 -6.44 17.00 0.01
N LYS A 168 -5.42 17.09 -0.86
CA LYS A 168 -5.43 16.50 -2.20
C LYS A 168 -4.08 15.90 -2.54
N HIS A 169 -4.07 14.98 -3.50
CA HIS A 169 -2.85 14.53 -4.17
C HIS A 169 -3.09 14.40 -5.68
N GLY A 170 -2.02 14.29 -6.47
CA GLY A 170 -2.11 14.04 -7.91
C GLY A 170 -0.75 13.98 -8.61
N LYS A 171 -0.76 13.49 -9.85
CA LYS A 171 0.44 13.29 -10.67
C LYS A 171 0.93 14.59 -11.28
N LEU A 172 2.19 14.95 -11.06
CA LEU A 172 2.83 16.10 -11.68
C LEU A 172 2.93 15.87 -13.20
N PRO A 173 2.41 16.76 -14.08
CA PRO A 173 2.43 16.54 -15.52
C PRO A 173 3.84 16.60 -16.14
N TYR A 174 4.83 16.98 -15.33
CA TYR A 174 6.25 17.14 -15.70
C TYR A 174 7.12 15.94 -15.31
N VAL A 175 6.52 14.96 -14.65
CA VAL A 175 7.17 13.70 -14.25
C VAL A 175 6.60 12.58 -15.11
N GLN A 176 7.49 11.80 -15.70
CA GLN A 176 7.14 10.57 -16.38
C GLN A 176 6.98 9.48 -15.31
N TYR A 177 5.73 9.25 -14.94
CA TYR A 177 5.30 8.00 -14.35
C TYR A 177 5.37 6.97 -15.49
N ALA A 178 5.96 5.80 -15.27
CA ALA A 178 6.14 4.87 -16.37
C ALA A 178 4.78 4.55 -17.02
N GLU A 179 4.70 4.56 -18.35
CA GLU A 179 3.58 3.90 -19.02
C GLU A 179 3.77 2.41 -18.76
N ASN A 180 2.78 1.80 -18.10
CA ASN A 180 2.89 0.49 -17.41
C ASN A 180 3.59 0.48 -16.04
N ALA A 181 3.86 1.64 -15.41
CA ALA A 181 3.81 1.72 -13.95
C ALA A 181 2.36 1.94 -13.58
N ALA A 182 1.62 0.83 -13.54
CA ALA A 182 0.35 0.77 -12.84
C ALA A 182 0.53 1.42 -11.47
N PRO A 183 -0.48 2.16 -10.99
CA PRO A 183 -0.44 2.70 -9.65
C PRO A 183 -0.13 1.58 -8.67
N ALA A 184 0.44 1.88 -7.50
CA ALA A 184 0.52 0.94 -6.38
C ALA A 184 -0.88 0.62 -5.83
N THR A 185 -1.81 0.20 -6.68
CA THR A 185 -2.47 -1.08 -6.49
C THR A 185 -1.42 -2.15 -6.79
N THR A 186 -1.14 -3.03 -5.82
CA THR A 186 -0.35 -4.28 -5.94
C THR A 186 -0.11 -4.73 -7.39
N GLY A 187 1.11 -5.16 -7.76
CA GLY A 187 1.47 -5.65 -9.11
C GLY A 187 0.62 -6.80 -9.70
N GLU A 188 -0.51 -7.10 -9.07
CA GLU A 188 -1.70 -7.81 -9.50
C GLU A 188 -1.92 -7.90 -11.01
N LYS A 189 -2.04 -6.79 -11.76
CA LYS A 189 -2.27 -6.89 -13.21
C LYS A 189 -1.08 -7.52 -13.94
N ALA A 190 0.15 -7.17 -13.54
CA ALA A 190 1.36 -7.76 -14.12
C ALA A 190 1.48 -9.25 -13.77
N ILE A 191 1.12 -9.62 -12.53
CA ILE A 191 1.04 -11.02 -12.10
C ILE A 191 -0.02 -11.75 -12.94
N TRP A 192 -1.21 -11.19 -13.10
CA TRP A 192 -2.28 -11.77 -13.91
C TRP A 192 -1.83 -12.00 -15.35
N ASP A 193 -1.30 -10.96 -16.02
CA ASP A 193 -0.87 -11.04 -17.42
C ASP A 193 0.25 -12.08 -17.59
N TYR A 194 1.21 -12.11 -16.67
CA TYR A 194 2.27 -13.13 -16.65
C TYR A 194 1.70 -14.54 -16.47
N LEU A 195 0.80 -14.76 -15.50
CA LEU A 195 0.24 -16.07 -15.21
C LEU A 195 -0.65 -16.59 -16.34
N VAL A 196 -1.45 -15.70 -16.97
CA VAL A 196 -2.21 -16.04 -18.18
C VAL A 196 -1.27 -16.44 -19.31
N SER A 197 -0.18 -15.69 -19.51
CA SER A 197 0.82 -16.01 -20.53
C SER A 197 1.53 -17.34 -20.26
N LEU A 198 1.88 -17.62 -18.99
CA LEU A 198 2.57 -18.85 -18.58
C LEU A 198 1.67 -20.09 -18.69
N ILE A 199 0.42 -19.98 -18.26
CA ILE A 199 -0.48 -21.13 -18.09
C ILE A 199 -1.35 -21.34 -19.34
N GLY A 200 -1.71 -20.28 -20.06
CA GLY A 200 -2.63 -20.35 -21.20
C GLY A 200 -4.10 -20.64 -20.83
N ASN A 201 -4.42 -20.70 -19.53
CA ASN A 201 -5.78 -20.90 -19.02
C ASN A 201 -6.08 -19.85 -17.93
N LYS A 202 -7.16 -19.09 -18.11
CA LYS A 202 -7.57 -18.01 -17.20
C LYS A 202 -8.09 -18.52 -15.85
N TYR A 203 -8.72 -19.70 -15.78
CA TYR A 203 -9.06 -20.35 -14.52
C TYR A 203 -7.80 -20.77 -13.77
N GLY A 204 -6.84 -21.34 -14.51
CA GLY A 204 -5.51 -21.68 -13.99
C GLY A 204 -4.79 -20.46 -13.40
N ALA A 205 -4.71 -19.37 -14.17
CA ALA A 205 -4.09 -18.12 -13.73
C ALA A 205 -4.76 -17.56 -12.46
N ALA A 206 -6.10 -17.51 -12.44
CA ALA A 206 -6.86 -17.07 -11.28
C ALA A 206 -6.62 -17.94 -10.04
N GLY A 207 -6.64 -19.27 -10.19
CA GLY A 207 -6.45 -20.20 -9.07
C GLY A 207 -5.06 -20.11 -8.44
N LEU A 208 -4.01 -19.97 -9.27
CA LEU A 208 -2.64 -19.72 -8.79
C LEU A 208 -2.53 -18.35 -8.12
N MET A 209 -3.04 -17.30 -8.77
CA MET A 209 -2.98 -15.94 -8.24
C MET A 209 -3.70 -15.78 -6.89
N GLY A 210 -4.84 -16.45 -6.70
CA GLY A 210 -5.54 -16.49 -5.42
C GLY A 210 -4.73 -17.14 -4.30
N ASN A 211 -3.92 -18.15 -4.62
CA ASN A 211 -2.98 -18.74 -3.65
C ASN A 211 -1.83 -17.78 -3.33
N LEU A 212 -1.23 -17.12 -4.33
CA LEU A 212 -0.18 -16.11 -4.10
C LEU A 212 -0.69 -14.94 -3.24
N TYR A 213 -1.96 -14.54 -3.43
CA TYR A 213 -2.60 -13.54 -2.57
C TYR A 213 -2.72 -14.03 -1.13
N ALA A 214 -3.09 -15.29 -0.91
CA ALA A 214 -3.15 -15.88 0.42
C ALA A 214 -1.77 -15.95 1.11
N GLU A 215 -0.69 -16.12 0.34
CA GLU A 215 0.67 -16.19 0.85
C GLU A 215 1.24 -14.82 1.22
N SER A 216 1.12 -13.82 0.34
CA SER A 216 1.87 -12.56 0.48
C SER A 216 1.03 -11.30 0.25
N GLY A 217 -0.27 -11.43 -0.02
CA GLY A 217 -1.07 -10.32 -0.52
C GLY A 217 -0.56 -9.79 -1.87
N LEU A 218 0.07 -10.66 -2.67
CA LEU A 218 0.75 -10.32 -3.94
C LEU A 218 1.94 -9.35 -3.79
N ARG A 219 2.61 -9.38 -2.63
CA ARG A 219 3.80 -8.55 -2.35
C ARG A 219 5.07 -9.37 -2.53
N SER A 220 5.88 -9.01 -3.51
CA SER A 220 7.16 -9.69 -3.80
C SER A 220 8.24 -9.44 -2.76
N ASN A 221 8.11 -8.41 -1.92
CA ASN A 221 9.07 -8.10 -0.86
C ASN A 221 8.62 -8.55 0.54
N ASN A 222 7.51 -9.30 0.65
CA ASN A 222 6.96 -9.66 1.95
C ASN A 222 7.82 -10.72 2.67
N LEU A 223 8.43 -10.31 3.79
CA LEU A 223 8.97 -11.17 4.82
C LEU A 223 7.81 -11.66 5.70
N GLN A 224 7.80 -12.95 6.03
CA GLN A 224 6.79 -13.50 6.92
C GLN A 224 6.77 -12.74 8.27
N ASN A 225 5.60 -12.27 8.68
CA ASN A 225 5.43 -11.38 9.86
C ASN A 225 6.08 -11.89 11.17
N THR A 226 6.14 -13.20 11.38
CA THR A 226 6.80 -13.79 12.56
C THR A 226 8.30 -13.51 12.57
N TYR A 227 8.92 -13.42 11.39
CA TYR A 227 10.33 -13.17 11.19
C TYR A 227 10.68 -11.69 11.12
N GLU A 228 9.77 -10.81 10.70
CA GLU A 228 9.97 -9.35 10.86
C GLU A 228 10.29 -9.02 12.33
N ARG A 229 9.58 -9.66 13.26
CA ARG A 229 9.77 -9.46 14.70
C ARG A 229 11.05 -10.10 15.23
N SER A 230 11.37 -11.33 14.81
CA SER A 230 12.55 -12.02 15.33
C SER A 230 13.86 -11.52 14.74
N LEU A 231 13.84 -11.04 13.49
CA LEU A 231 14.98 -10.46 12.80
C LEU A 231 15.11 -8.95 13.03
N GLY A 232 14.03 -8.30 13.52
CA GLY A 232 14.01 -6.85 13.75
C GLY A 232 14.14 -6.04 12.46
N MET A 233 13.65 -6.59 11.35
CA MET A 233 13.73 -5.97 10.01
C MET A 233 12.33 -5.89 9.41
N SER A 234 11.98 -4.75 8.82
CA SER A 234 10.82 -4.67 7.91
C SER A 234 11.06 -5.45 6.62
N ASP A 235 10.00 -5.70 5.87
CA ASP A 235 10.04 -6.22 4.50
C ASP A 235 11.14 -5.57 3.64
N GLU A 236 11.17 -4.23 3.60
CA GLU A 236 12.14 -3.45 2.83
C GLU A 236 13.56 -3.57 3.38
N GLN A 237 13.73 -3.52 4.71
CA GLN A 237 15.05 -3.63 5.34
C GLN A 237 15.67 -5.00 5.10
N TYR A 238 14.88 -6.06 5.25
CA TYR A 238 15.30 -7.43 4.99
C TYR A 238 15.68 -7.60 3.52
N THR A 239 14.84 -7.12 2.60
CA THR A 239 15.11 -7.16 1.15
C THR A 239 16.43 -6.45 0.80
N GLN A 240 16.62 -5.22 1.28
CA GLN A 240 17.85 -4.45 1.04
C GLN A 240 19.09 -5.10 1.66
N ALA A 241 18.96 -5.71 2.85
CA ALA A 241 20.06 -6.39 3.50
C ALA A 241 20.47 -7.65 2.73
N VAL A 242 19.51 -8.39 2.16
CA VAL A 242 19.79 -9.54 1.28
C VAL A 242 20.45 -9.07 -0.02
N ASP A 243 19.91 -8.04 -0.66
CA ASP A 243 20.41 -7.52 -1.94
C ASP A 243 21.84 -6.97 -1.84
N SER A 244 22.13 -6.25 -0.76
CA SER A 244 23.47 -5.71 -0.49
C SER A 244 24.48 -6.77 -0.03
N GLY A 245 24.02 -7.98 0.30
CA GLY A 245 24.82 -9.02 0.93
C GLY A 245 25.13 -8.79 2.41
N ALA A 246 24.59 -7.73 3.02
CA ALA A 246 24.72 -7.47 4.46
C ALA A 246 24.03 -8.56 5.31
N TYR A 247 22.98 -9.18 4.79
CA TYR A 247 22.31 -10.32 5.41
C TYR A 247 22.55 -11.60 4.60
N THR A 248 23.46 -12.43 5.08
CA THR A 248 23.93 -13.65 4.38
C THR A 248 23.11 -14.89 4.69
N ASN A 249 22.21 -14.83 5.68
CA ASN A 249 21.47 -16.00 6.18
C ASN A 249 20.14 -16.27 5.47
N PHE A 250 19.82 -15.54 4.39
CA PHE A 250 18.57 -15.67 3.62
C PHE A 250 18.17 -17.13 3.34
N VAL A 251 19.14 -17.97 2.99
CA VAL A 251 18.87 -19.36 2.59
C VAL A 251 18.48 -20.26 3.77
N LYS A 252 18.96 -19.95 4.99
CA LYS A 252 18.91 -20.86 6.14
C LYS A 252 18.12 -20.32 7.33
N ASP A 253 17.60 -19.10 7.25
CA ASP A 253 16.81 -18.48 8.33
C ASP A 253 15.39 -19.00 8.50
N ALA A 254 14.93 -19.88 7.60
CA ALA A 254 13.58 -20.47 7.60
C ALA A 254 12.42 -19.45 7.50
N ALA A 255 12.70 -18.19 7.15
CA ALA A 255 11.68 -17.17 6.95
C ALA A 255 10.99 -17.35 5.59
N GLY A 256 9.65 -17.32 5.56
CA GLY A 256 8.91 -17.18 4.31
C GLY A 256 9.20 -15.81 3.66
N TYR A 257 9.42 -15.80 2.35
CA TYR A 257 9.72 -14.57 1.63
C TYR A 257 9.08 -14.52 0.24
N GLY A 258 8.58 -13.34 -0.14
CA GLY A 258 8.13 -13.01 -1.49
C GLY A 258 6.77 -13.59 -1.87
N LEU A 259 6.48 -13.55 -3.18
CA LEU A 259 5.14 -13.82 -3.75
C LEU A 259 4.52 -15.13 -3.25
N ALA A 260 5.31 -16.21 -3.27
CA ALA A 260 4.88 -17.56 -2.88
C ALA A 260 5.39 -17.99 -1.49
N GLN A 261 5.81 -17.03 -0.66
CA GLN A 261 6.37 -17.29 0.68
C GLN A 261 7.40 -18.42 0.69
N TRP A 262 8.41 -18.35 -0.19
CA TRP A 262 9.44 -19.39 -0.31
C TRP A 262 10.16 -19.56 1.03
N THR A 263 9.95 -20.72 1.67
CA THR A 263 10.39 -20.99 3.04
C THR A 263 11.45 -22.09 3.10
N TYR A 264 11.33 -23.12 2.26
CA TYR A 264 12.26 -24.25 2.28
C TYR A 264 13.63 -23.85 1.71
N TRP A 265 14.71 -24.22 2.41
CA TRP A 265 16.06 -23.71 2.15
C TRP A 265 16.52 -23.87 0.70
N SER A 266 16.21 -25.00 0.04
CA SER A 266 16.65 -25.21 -1.34
C SER A 266 15.87 -24.34 -2.33
N ARG A 267 14.59 -24.06 -2.05
CA ARG A 267 13.77 -23.12 -2.83
C ARG A 267 14.29 -21.70 -2.66
N LYS A 268 14.62 -21.28 -1.43
CA LYS A 268 15.26 -19.98 -1.16
C LYS A 268 16.63 -19.86 -1.83
N GLN A 269 17.45 -20.91 -1.81
CA GLN A 269 18.73 -20.91 -2.52
C GLN A 269 18.54 -20.72 -4.03
N ASN A 270 17.58 -21.42 -4.62
CA ASN A 270 17.28 -21.32 -6.05
C ASN A 270 16.75 -19.92 -6.42
N LEU A 271 15.89 -19.34 -5.59
CA LEU A 271 15.40 -17.96 -5.75
C LEU A 271 16.56 -16.96 -5.69
N LEU A 272 17.44 -17.07 -4.69
CA LEU A 272 18.61 -16.21 -4.54
C LEU A 272 19.57 -16.34 -5.72
N ASN A 273 19.81 -17.56 -6.19
CA ASN A 273 20.65 -17.81 -7.37
C ASN A 273 20.03 -17.19 -8.62
N HIS A 274 18.71 -17.30 -8.79
CA HIS A 274 17.99 -16.69 -9.92
C HIS A 274 18.09 -15.16 -9.89
N ALA A 275 17.89 -14.54 -8.72
CA ALA A 275 18.04 -13.10 -8.55
C ALA A 275 19.46 -12.61 -8.88
N LYS A 276 20.48 -13.32 -8.38
CA LYS A 276 21.90 -13.02 -8.66
C LYS A 276 22.23 -13.16 -10.14
N ALA A 277 21.78 -14.23 -10.78
CA ALA A 277 21.99 -14.45 -12.21
C ALA A 277 21.32 -13.37 -13.08
N ALA A 278 20.17 -12.86 -12.63
CA ALA A 278 19.45 -11.77 -13.29
C ALA A 278 20.01 -10.37 -12.97
N GLY A 279 20.93 -10.23 -12.00
CA GLY A 279 21.41 -8.93 -11.53
C GLY A 279 20.29 -8.05 -10.94
N ALA A 280 19.26 -8.68 -10.36
CA ALA A 280 18.05 -8.01 -9.87
C ALA A 280 17.89 -8.14 -8.35
N SER A 281 17.11 -7.23 -7.75
CA SER A 281 16.71 -7.33 -6.35
C SER A 281 15.95 -8.63 -6.09
N ILE A 282 16.19 -9.27 -4.95
CA ILE A 282 15.46 -10.44 -4.47
C ILE A 282 13.96 -10.14 -4.30
N GLY A 283 13.58 -8.88 -4.09
CA GLY A 283 12.20 -8.40 -3.99
C GLY A 283 11.58 -7.93 -5.32
N ASP A 284 12.31 -8.00 -6.44
CA ASP A 284 11.77 -7.59 -7.74
C ASP A 284 10.65 -8.53 -8.21
N LEU A 285 9.52 -7.94 -8.60
CA LEU A 285 8.32 -8.68 -8.98
C LEU A 285 8.53 -9.53 -10.24
N ASN A 286 9.16 -8.98 -11.28
CA ASN A 286 9.35 -9.69 -12.54
C ASN A 286 10.37 -10.82 -12.38
N MET A 287 11.42 -10.60 -11.58
CA MET A 287 12.38 -11.64 -11.20
C MET A 287 11.66 -12.80 -10.48
N GLN A 288 10.82 -12.51 -9.50
CA GLN A 288 10.08 -13.55 -8.77
C GLN A 288 9.05 -14.26 -9.64
N LEU A 289 8.37 -13.56 -10.56
CA LEU A 289 7.47 -14.19 -11.53
C LEU A 289 8.23 -15.13 -12.47
N ASN A 290 9.39 -14.71 -13.00
CA ASN A 290 10.24 -15.57 -13.83
C ASN A 290 10.71 -16.81 -13.06
N PHE A 291 11.11 -16.64 -11.80
CA PHE A 291 11.48 -17.76 -10.94
C PHE A 291 10.29 -18.70 -10.68
N LEU A 292 9.11 -18.17 -10.36
CA LEU A 292 7.88 -18.94 -10.16
C LEU A 292 7.56 -19.81 -11.40
N GLY A 293 7.62 -19.22 -12.60
CA GLY A 293 7.38 -19.95 -13.84
C GLY A 293 8.42 -21.03 -14.12
N LEU A 294 9.69 -20.77 -13.78
CA LEU A 294 10.76 -21.78 -13.86
C LEU A 294 10.51 -22.92 -12.86
N GLU A 295 10.20 -22.59 -11.61
CA GLU A 295 9.99 -23.55 -10.53
C GLU A 295 8.79 -24.46 -10.82
N LEU A 296 7.70 -23.91 -11.34
CA LEU A 296 6.49 -24.65 -11.70
C LEU A 296 6.74 -25.75 -12.76
N LYS A 297 7.81 -25.68 -13.56
CA LYS A 297 8.21 -26.78 -14.46
C LYS A 297 8.57 -28.06 -13.69
N GLY A 298 9.01 -27.93 -12.45
CA GLY A 298 9.24 -29.05 -11.53
C GLY A 298 7.96 -29.66 -10.95
N TYR A 299 6.79 -29.07 -11.21
CA TYR A 299 5.48 -29.51 -10.72
C TYR A 299 4.54 -29.85 -11.89
N PRO A 300 4.89 -30.85 -12.74
CA PRO A 300 4.15 -31.13 -13.97
C PRO A 300 2.68 -31.50 -13.72
N GLY A 301 2.36 -32.13 -12.59
CA GLY A 301 0.98 -32.41 -12.20
C GLY A 301 0.16 -31.14 -11.91
N VAL A 302 0.76 -30.17 -11.19
CA VAL A 302 0.12 -28.88 -10.90
C VAL A 302 -0.04 -28.08 -12.18
N MET A 303 1.01 -28.00 -13.01
CA MET A 303 0.94 -27.27 -14.29
C MET A 303 -0.15 -27.82 -15.21
N ARG A 304 -0.27 -29.15 -15.32
CA ARG A 304 -1.33 -29.78 -16.11
C ARG A 304 -2.72 -29.43 -15.57
N ALA A 305 -2.92 -29.51 -14.26
CA ALA A 305 -4.19 -29.14 -13.63
C ALA A 305 -4.54 -27.67 -13.86
N LEU A 306 -3.56 -26.76 -13.77
CA LEU A 306 -3.75 -25.34 -14.08
C LEU A 306 -4.14 -25.11 -15.54
N GLN A 307 -3.50 -25.82 -16.48
CA GLN A 307 -3.78 -25.73 -17.91
C GLN A 307 -5.15 -26.29 -18.29
N SER A 308 -5.62 -27.35 -17.63
CA SER A 308 -6.90 -28.01 -17.92
C SER A 308 -8.07 -27.52 -17.07
N ALA A 309 -7.83 -26.67 -16.07
CA ALA A 309 -8.84 -26.28 -15.10
C ALA A 309 -10.09 -25.69 -15.77
N SER A 310 -11.25 -26.17 -15.31
CA SER A 310 -12.58 -25.73 -15.74
C SER A 310 -13.22 -24.73 -14.78
N SER A 311 -12.60 -24.52 -13.62
CA SER A 311 -13.02 -23.54 -12.61
C SER A 311 -11.83 -23.00 -11.83
N VAL A 312 -12.00 -21.82 -11.20
CA VAL A 312 -11.00 -21.26 -10.30
C VAL A 312 -10.75 -22.17 -9.10
N ARG A 313 -11.80 -22.85 -8.61
CA ARG A 313 -11.71 -23.77 -7.47
C ARG A 313 -10.81 -24.96 -7.77
N GLU A 314 -10.97 -25.59 -8.93
CA GLU A 314 -10.13 -26.71 -9.38
C GLU A 314 -8.65 -26.29 -9.46
N ALA A 315 -8.37 -25.15 -10.09
CA ALA A 315 -7.02 -24.61 -10.20
C ALA A 315 -6.41 -24.26 -8.83
N SER A 316 -7.18 -23.62 -7.95
CA SER A 316 -6.72 -23.20 -6.63
C SER A 316 -6.39 -24.38 -5.73
N ASP A 317 -7.22 -25.42 -5.74
CA ASP A 317 -7.01 -26.63 -4.96
C ASP A 317 -5.76 -27.40 -5.42
N ALA A 318 -5.49 -27.43 -6.73
CA ALA A 318 -4.28 -28.05 -7.29
C ALA A 318 -3.00 -27.33 -6.84
N VAL A 319 -3.01 -25.99 -6.79
CA VAL A 319 -1.87 -25.19 -6.32
C VAL A 319 -1.68 -25.38 -4.81
N LEU A 320 -2.76 -25.33 -4.04
CA LEU A 320 -2.71 -25.47 -2.59
C LEU A 320 -2.12 -26.84 -2.18
N THR A 321 -2.59 -27.91 -2.82
CA THR A 321 -2.22 -29.28 -2.43
C THR A 321 -0.94 -29.79 -3.11
N GLY A 322 -0.58 -29.22 -4.26
CA GLY A 322 0.55 -29.68 -5.06
C GLY A 322 1.80 -28.78 -5.01
N TYR A 323 1.63 -27.47 -4.81
CA TYR A 323 2.71 -26.48 -4.85
C TYR A 323 2.96 -25.83 -3.48
N GLU A 324 1.96 -25.22 -2.86
CA GLU A 324 2.15 -24.50 -1.58
C GLU A 324 2.24 -25.46 -0.39
N ARG A 325 1.37 -26.47 -0.37
CA ARG A 325 1.31 -27.53 0.66
C ARG A 325 1.37 -26.97 2.10
N PRO A 326 0.54 -25.97 2.46
CA PRO A 326 0.48 -25.48 3.83
C PRO A 326 0.07 -26.61 4.77
N LYS A 327 0.31 -26.43 6.07
CA LYS A 327 -0.08 -27.40 7.10
C LYS A 327 -1.58 -27.67 7.11
N ASP A 328 -2.40 -26.64 6.89
CA ASP A 328 -3.85 -26.75 6.80
C ASP A 328 -4.28 -26.76 5.32
N GLN A 329 -4.79 -27.91 4.87
CA GLN A 329 -5.33 -28.11 3.52
C GLN A 329 -6.81 -28.51 3.56
N SER A 330 -7.51 -28.12 4.62
CA SER A 330 -8.93 -28.40 4.80
C SER A 330 -9.79 -27.79 3.70
N GLU A 331 -11.00 -28.31 3.54
CA GLU A 331 -12.00 -27.76 2.60
C GLU A 331 -12.30 -26.28 2.85
N ALA A 332 -12.24 -25.82 4.10
CA ALA A 332 -12.39 -24.42 4.45
C ALA A 332 -11.25 -23.56 3.87
N VAL A 333 -10.00 -24.02 3.95
CA VAL A 333 -8.85 -23.31 3.39
C VAL A 333 -8.89 -23.33 1.86
N LYS A 334 -9.20 -24.48 1.25
CA LYS A 334 -9.39 -24.61 -0.20
C LYS A 334 -10.45 -23.64 -0.74
N ALA A 335 -11.64 -23.63 -0.13
CA ALA A 335 -12.70 -22.70 -0.49
C ALA A 335 -12.28 -21.23 -0.32
N LYS A 336 -11.58 -20.91 0.77
CA LYS A 336 -11.07 -19.55 1.02
C LYS A 336 -10.07 -19.11 -0.05
N ARG A 337 -9.08 -19.94 -0.38
CA ARG A 337 -8.07 -19.57 -1.40
C ARG A 337 -8.65 -19.49 -2.81
N ALA A 338 -9.60 -20.37 -3.14
CA ALA A 338 -10.34 -20.29 -4.38
C ALA A 338 -11.15 -18.99 -4.48
N SER A 339 -11.75 -18.52 -3.38
CA SER A 339 -12.49 -17.24 -3.37
C SER A 339 -11.60 -16.04 -3.72
N PHE A 340 -10.33 -16.04 -3.31
CA PHE A 340 -9.38 -15.00 -3.70
C PHE A 340 -9.08 -15.03 -5.20
N GLY A 341 -8.92 -16.23 -5.78
CA GLY A 341 -8.74 -16.37 -7.22
C GLY A 341 -9.97 -15.90 -7.99
N GLN A 342 -11.17 -16.13 -7.45
CA GLN A 342 -12.43 -15.80 -8.12
C GLN A 342 -12.54 -14.28 -8.31
N VAL A 343 -12.08 -13.49 -7.34
CA VAL A 343 -12.00 -12.03 -7.45
C VAL A 343 -11.21 -11.61 -8.71
N TYR A 344 -10.07 -12.25 -8.97
CA TYR A 344 -9.23 -11.92 -10.13
C TYR A 344 -9.83 -12.43 -11.44
N PHE A 345 -10.43 -13.61 -11.42
CA PHE A 345 -11.14 -14.13 -12.58
C PHE A 345 -12.29 -13.19 -12.99
N ASP A 346 -13.13 -12.79 -12.03
CA ASP A 346 -14.25 -11.88 -12.28
C ASP A 346 -13.75 -10.52 -12.79
N LYS A 347 -12.67 -10.00 -12.20
CA LYS A 347 -12.06 -8.72 -12.58
C LYS A 347 -11.52 -8.70 -14.01
N TYR A 348 -10.82 -9.76 -14.43
CA TYR A 348 -10.06 -9.75 -15.69
C TYR A 348 -10.70 -10.56 -16.82
N VAL A 349 -11.69 -11.40 -16.50
CA VAL A 349 -12.42 -12.21 -17.48
C VAL A 349 -13.88 -11.77 -17.58
N GLY A 350 -14.48 -11.32 -16.48
CA GLY A 350 -15.91 -10.97 -16.39
C GLY A 350 -16.33 -9.64 -17.04
N GLY A 351 -15.39 -8.85 -17.60
CA GLY A 351 -15.72 -7.75 -18.52
C GLY A 351 -16.35 -6.49 -17.92
N ALA A 352 -16.30 -6.26 -16.60
CA ALA A 352 -16.73 -5.00 -15.99
C ALA A 352 -15.66 -4.45 -15.02
N PRO A 353 -15.40 -3.13 -14.99
CA PRO A 353 -14.71 -2.50 -13.87
C PRO A 353 -15.54 -2.76 -12.61
N ILE A 354 -15.02 -3.56 -11.69
CA ILE A 354 -15.70 -3.78 -10.42
C ILE A 354 -15.57 -2.49 -9.62
N ALA A 355 -16.68 -1.78 -9.44
CA ALA A 355 -16.88 -0.83 -8.34
C ALA A 355 -16.43 -1.48 -7.02
N PRO A 356 -16.02 -0.74 -5.97
CA PRO A 356 -15.63 -1.35 -4.70
C PRO A 356 -16.65 -2.40 -4.27
N ALA A 357 -16.18 -3.63 -4.09
CA ALA A 357 -17.03 -4.81 -3.98
C ALA A 357 -18.12 -4.60 -2.91
N THR A 358 -19.38 -4.69 -3.32
CA THR A 358 -20.46 -4.84 -2.35
C THR A 358 -20.25 -6.20 -1.68
N PRO A 359 -20.14 -6.29 -0.34
CA PRO A 359 -19.93 -7.58 0.31
C PRO A 359 -21.06 -8.55 -0.08
N ALA A 360 -20.74 -9.81 -0.36
CA ALA A 360 -21.75 -10.84 -0.51
C ALA A 360 -22.63 -10.84 0.76
N LYS A 361 -23.95 -10.90 0.62
CA LYS A 361 -24.88 -10.76 1.76
C LYS A 361 -25.50 -12.09 2.13
N VAL A 362 -25.39 -12.47 3.40
CA VAL A 362 -26.12 -13.60 3.99
C VAL A 362 -27.02 -13.03 5.07
N LYS A 363 -28.33 -13.10 4.84
CA LYS A 363 -29.34 -12.51 5.72
C LYS A 363 -30.25 -13.60 6.27
N ALA A 364 -30.56 -13.52 7.55
CA ALA A 364 -31.56 -14.33 8.21
C ALA A 364 -32.92 -14.20 7.52
N SER A 365 -33.60 -15.32 7.35
CA SER A 365 -34.94 -15.40 6.76
C SER A 365 -36.01 -14.83 7.69
N GLU A 366 -35.85 -14.95 9.00
CA GLU A 366 -36.76 -14.38 9.98
C GLU A 366 -36.52 -12.88 10.21
N ALA A 367 -37.60 -12.15 10.49
CA ALA A 367 -37.56 -10.74 10.85
C ALA A 367 -37.55 -10.56 12.38
N ALA A 368 -36.89 -9.51 12.86
CA ALA A 368 -36.94 -9.13 14.26
C ALA A 368 -38.36 -8.64 14.61
N GLN A 369 -38.86 -9.01 15.78
CA GLN A 369 -40.24 -8.70 16.19
C GLN A 369 -40.36 -7.37 16.93
N LEU A 370 -39.27 -6.88 17.53
CA LEU A 370 -39.25 -5.70 18.39
C LEU A 370 -38.12 -4.74 18.00
N MET A 371 -38.30 -3.47 18.34
CA MET A 371 -37.30 -2.42 18.17
C MET A 371 -37.21 -1.57 19.45
N ASP A 372 -35.98 -1.36 19.92
CA ASP A 372 -35.63 -0.47 21.02
C ASP A 372 -34.39 0.35 20.61
N LYS A 373 -34.59 1.66 20.40
CA LYS A 373 -33.51 2.55 19.93
C LYS A 373 -32.37 2.66 20.92
N ASP A 374 -32.64 2.50 22.21
CA ASP A 374 -31.61 2.58 23.24
C ASP A 374 -30.65 1.40 23.14
N MET A 375 -31.04 0.30 22.47
CA MET A 375 -30.17 -0.84 22.19
C MET A 375 -29.34 -0.67 20.92
N ALA A 376 -29.56 0.35 20.09
CA ALA A 376 -28.81 0.54 18.86
C ALA A 376 -27.34 0.91 19.13
N GLY A 377 -26.39 0.18 18.58
CA GLY A 377 -24.98 0.44 18.79
C GLY A 377 -24.08 -0.68 18.31
N THR A 378 -22.78 -0.48 18.52
CA THR A 378 -21.78 -1.51 18.29
C THR A 378 -21.68 -2.40 19.52
N TYR A 379 -21.58 -3.70 19.31
CA TYR A 379 -21.36 -4.71 20.35
C TYR A 379 -20.15 -5.55 20.00
N THR A 380 -19.55 -6.18 21.00
CA THR A 380 -18.44 -7.11 20.87
C THR A 380 -18.84 -8.48 21.40
N ALA A 381 -18.61 -9.53 20.61
CA ALA A 381 -18.85 -10.91 21.03
C ALA A 381 -17.88 -11.32 22.15
N THR A 382 -18.40 -11.87 23.24
CA THR A 382 -17.62 -12.30 24.41
C THR A 382 -17.16 -13.77 24.35
N ALA A 383 -17.69 -14.52 23.38
CA ALA A 383 -17.33 -15.90 23.04
C ALA A 383 -17.50 -16.11 21.53
N ASP A 384 -17.05 -17.27 21.02
CA ASP A 384 -17.43 -17.71 19.68
C ASP A 384 -18.95 -17.90 19.66
N LEU A 385 -19.62 -17.18 18.77
CA LEU A 385 -21.08 -17.02 18.85
C LEU A 385 -21.73 -17.32 17.51
N HIS A 386 -22.81 -18.10 17.54
CA HIS A 386 -23.59 -18.37 16.34
C HIS A 386 -24.42 -17.15 15.94
N LEU A 387 -24.30 -16.75 14.67
CA LEU A 387 -25.30 -15.94 14.01
C LEU A 387 -26.32 -16.87 13.37
N ARG A 388 -27.59 -16.69 13.68
CA ARG A 388 -28.66 -17.62 13.32
C ARG A 388 -29.69 -16.99 12.37
N ASP A 389 -30.36 -17.87 11.64
CA ASP A 389 -31.41 -17.56 10.67
C ASP A 389 -32.72 -17.07 11.31
N GLY A 390 -32.81 -17.21 12.64
CA GLY A 390 -33.93 -16.79 13.47
C GLY A 390 -33.51 -16.66 14.93
N ALA A 391 -34.41 -16.16 15.79
CA ALA A 391 -34.16 -16.03 17.22
C ALA A 391 -34.37 -17.38 17.94
N GLY A 392 -33.33 -17.90 18.59
CA GLY A 392 -33.38 -19.18 19.31
C GLY A 392 -32.22 -20.11 18.94
N THR A 393 -31.84 -21.00 19.84
CA THR A 393 -30.74 -21.96 19.62
C THR A 393 -31.12 -23.11 18.68
N ASP A 394 -32.41 -23.36 18.51
CA ASP A 394 -33.03 -24.29 17.57
C ASP A 394 -32.91 -23.85 16.10
N LYS A 395 -32.62 -22.56 15.86
CA LYS A 395 -32.53 -21.97 14.53
C LYS A 395 -31.21 -22.29 13.84
N LYS A 396 -31.24 -22.44 12.52
CA LYS A 396 -30.07 -22.74 11.68
C LYS A 396 -28.96 -21.72 11.92
N SER A 397 -27.74 -22.20 12.13
CA SER A 397 -26.54 -21.36 12.17
C SER A 397 -26.16 -20.92 10.76
N LEU A 398 -26.10 -19.62 10.52
CA LEU A 398 -25.62 -19.01 9.27
C LEU A 398 -24.09 -18.95 9.25
N VAL A 399 -23.50 -18.60 10.39
CA VAL A 399 -22.05 -18.51 10.58
C VAL A 399 -21.72 -18.52 12.08
N VAL A 400 -20.51 -18.91 12.45
CA VAL A 400 -19.96 -18.71 13.79
C VAL A 400 -19.03 -17.50 13.74
N MET A 401 -19.35 -16.44 14.46
CA MET A 401 -18.45 -15.30 14.59
C MET A 401 -17.46 -15.52 15.74
N PRO A 402 -16.16 -15.28 15.54
CA PRO A 402 -15.17 -15.43 16.59
C PRO A 402 -15.40 -14.48 17.77
N LYS A 403 -14.95 -14.89 18.96
CA LYS A 403 -14.82 -14.00 20.13
C LYS A 403 -14.07 -12.72 19.75
N GLY A 404 -14.56 -11.58 20.23
CA GLY A 404 -14.00 -10.26 19.93
C GLY A 404 -14.54 -9.63 18.64
N THR A 405 -15.37 -10.33 17.87
CA THR A 405 -15.99 -9.75 16.67
C THR A 405 -16.88 -8.56 17.05
N ARG A 406 -16.64 -7.42 16.40
CA ARG A 406 -17.50 -6.23 16.49
C ARG A 406 -18.68 -6.36 15.55
N VAL A 407 -19.88 -6.15 16.07
CA VAL A 407 -21.14 -6.27 15.33
C VAL A 407 -22.00 -5.03 15.56
N GLN A 408 -22.85 -4.69 14.61
CA GLN A 408 -23.77 -3.56 14.72
C GLN A 408 -25.19 -4.06 14.96
N ASN A 409 -25.85 -3.55 16.00
CA ASN A 409 -27.29 -3.69 16.18
C ASN A 409 -27.96 -2.33 15.94
N TYR A 410 -29.06 -2.30 15.21
CA TYR A 410 -29.81 -1.07 14.93
C TYR A 410 -31.04 -0.90 15.84
N GLY A 411 -31.05 -1.56 17.00
CA GLY A 411 -32.14 -1.58 17.97
C GLY A 411 -33.13 -2.73 17.79
N TYR A 412 -32.98 -3.54 16.75
CA TYR A 412 -33.89 -4.65 16.45
C TYR A 412 -33.54 -5.92 17.24
N TYR A 413 -34.55 -6.58 17.79
CA TYR A 413 -34.39 -7.84 18.52
C TYR A 413 -35.69 -8.66 18.56
N THR A 414 -35.58 -9.92 18.98
CA THR A 414 -36.72 -10.79 19.31
C THR A 414 -36.50 -11.40 20.69
N ARG A 415 -37.55 -11.59 21.48
CA ARG A 415 -37.45 -12.25 22.79
C ARG A 415 -37.75 -13.74 22.66
N VAL A 416 -36.88 -14.57 23.24
CA VAL A 416 -37.13 -16.00 23.43
C VAL A 416 -36.92 -16.28 24.91
N GLY A 417 -38.01 -16.52 25.64
CA GLY A 417 -37.98 -16.52 27.10
C GLY A 417 -37.53 -15.17 27.68
N SER A 418 -36.59 -15.19 28.61
CA SER A 418 -35.98 -13.98 29.20
C SER A 418 -34.88 -13.36 28.34
N THR A 419 -34.38 -14.07 27.32
CA THR A 419 -33.21 -13.67 26.54
C THR A 419 -33.62 -12.83 25.33
N ARG A 420 -32.93 -11.70 25.15
CA ARG A 420 -33.06 -10.87 23.94
C ARG A 420 -32.09 -11.37 22.87
N TRP A 421 -32.61 -11.78 21.73
CA TRP A 421 -31.83 -12.13 20.55
C TRP A 421 -31.69 -10.92 19.66
N LEU A 422 -30.48 -10.36 19.60
CA LEU A 422 -30.21 -9.13 18.87
C LEU A 422 -30.10 -9.42 17.38
N TYR A 423 -30.74 -8.60 16.56
CA TYR A 423 -30.60 -8.63 15.11
C TYR A 423 -29.39 -7.79 14.71
N ILE A 424 -28.29 -8.46 14.38
CA ILE A 424 -26.97 -7.86 14.25
C ILE A 424 -26.43 -7.99 12.83
N GLN A 425 -25.56 -7.07 12.46
CA GLN A 425 -24.86 -7.05 11.18
C GLN A 425 -23.35 -6.94 11.39
N PHE A 426 -22.57 -7.74 10.67
CA PHE A 426 -21.12 -7.65 10.62
C PHE A 426 -20.57 -8.22 9.33
N THR A 427 -19.30 -7.96 9.03
CA THR A 427 -18.61 -8.54 7.88
C THR A 427 -17.57 -9.53 8.37
N LEU A 428 -17.59 -10.75 7.84
CA LEU A 428 -16.59 -11.77 8.11
C LEU A 428 -16.16 -12.41 6.79
N ASN A 429 -14.86 -12.46 6.53
CA ASN A 429 -14.28 -13.02 5.32
C ASN A 429 -14.90 -12.45 4.01
N GLY A 430 -15.18 -11.14 3.97
CA GLY A 430 -15.73 -10.47 2.79
C GLY A 430 -17.24 -10.64 2.57
N VAL A 431 -17.93 -11.35 3.47
CA VAL A 431 -19.39 -11.55 3.45
C VAL A 431 -20.03 -10.72 4.56
N GLN A 432 -21.00 -9.88 4.23
CA GLN A 432 -21.85 -9.19 5.19
C GLN A 432 -22.93 -10.15 5.66
N TYR A 433 -22.90 -10.48 6.94
CA TYR A 433 -23.91 -11.29 7.59
C TYR A 433 -24.89 -10.42 8.36
N THR A 434 -26.17 -10.75 8.28
CA THR A 434 -27.23 -10.15 9.09
C THR A 434 -28.10 -11.25 9.67
N GLY A 435 -28.27 -11.30 11.00
CA GLY A 435 -29.04 -12.37 11.64
C GLY A 435 -29.12 -12.22 13.15
N PHE A 436 -29.48 -13.30 13.85
CA PHE A 436 -29.75 -13.24 15.29
C PHE A 436 -28.65 -13.89 16.12
N SER A 437 -28.26 -13.25 17.21
CA SER A 437 -27.44 -13.86 18.26
C SER A 437 -27.95 -13.49 19.65
N SER A 438 -27.73 -14.37 20.64
CA SER A 438 -28.11 -14.09 22.02
C SER A 438 -27.37 -12.85 22.55
N GLY A 439 -28.12 -11.89 23.09
CA GLY A 439 -27.59 -10.68 23.70
C GLY A 439 -26.79 -10.93 24.98
N GLU A 440 -26.89 -12.13 25.58
CA GLU A 440 -26.08 -12.50 26.75
C GLU A 440 -24.59 -12.52 26.46
N TYR A 441 -24.23 -12.79 25.20
CA TYR A 441 -22.84 -12.91 24.76
C TYR A 441 -22.35 -11.67 23.99
N LEU A 442 -23.15 -10.60 23.94
CA LEU A 442 -22.83 -9.36 23.25
C LEU A 442 -22.70 -8.21 24.25
N ARG A 443 -21.51 -7.63 24.35
CA ARG A 443 -21.22 -6.48 25.22
C ARG A 443 -21.09 -5.21 24.39
N ARG A 444 -21.85 -4.19 24.77
CA ARG A 444 -21.83 -2.90 24.08
C ARG A 444 -20.57 -2.11 24.40
#